data_AF-A0A8T2Z5G2-F1
#
_entry.id   AF-A0A8T2Z5G2-F1
#
_cell.length_a   1.000
_cell.length_b   1.000
_cell.length_c   1.000
_cell.angle_alpha   90.00
_cell.angle_beta   90.00
_cell.angle_gamma   90.00
#
_symmetry.space_group_name_H-M   'P 1'
#
loop_
_entity.id
_entity.type
_entity.pdbx_description
1 polymer ?
#
loop_
_entity_poly.entity_id
_entity_poly.type
_entity_poly.pdbx_seq_one_letter_code
_entity_poly.pdbx_strand_id
1 'polypeptide(L)'
;MDTITKQKEEFIFRSKLPDIDIPKGLPLHSYVFENFSKYPSKPCLINGVNGDVYTYADVELTARRAASGLNKLGIQQGDVIMLILPSSPEFVLAFLGASHRGAITTAAILSPLLQS
;
A
#
# COMPACT_ATOMS: atom_id res chain seq x y z
N MET A 1 32.53 -40.22 26.61
CA MET A 1 31.07 -40.05 26.76
C MET A 1 30.73 -38.91 25.81
N ASP A 2 30.58 -39.24 24.54
CA ASP A 2 30.58 -38.25 23.46
C ASP A 2 29.14 -38.06 23.00
N THR A 3 28.56 -36.93 23.41
CA THR A 3 27.23 -36.49 23.00
C THR A 3 27.27 -36.12 21.51
N ILE A 4 26.82 -37.05 20.66
CA ILE A 4 26.57 -36.78 19.24
C ILE A 4 25.42 -35.75 19.15
N THR A 5 25.77 -34.50 18.90
CA THR A 5 24.83 -33.45 18.55
C THR A 5 24.20 -33.83 17.21
N LYS A 6 22.96 -34.35 17.22
CA LYS A 6 22.17 -34.59 16.02
C LYS A 6 21.98 -33.24 15.30
N GLN A 7 22.72 -33.03 14.22
CA GLN A 7 22.57 -31.87 13.35
C GLN A 7 21.15 -31.89 12.80
N LYS A 8 20.35 -30.86 13.13
CA LYS A 8 18.98 -30.73 12.67
C LYS A 8 19.02 -30.48 11.16
N GLU A 9 18.62 -31.46 10.36
CA GLU A 9 18.53 -31.29 8.90
C GLU A 9 17.52 -30.18 8.58
N GLU A 10 17.97 -29.17 7.87
CA GLU A 10 17.16 -28.01 7.51
C GLU A 10 16.64 -28.18 6.08
N PHE A 11 15.32 -28.32 5.95
CA PHE A 11 14.66 -28.46 4.64
C PHE A 11 14.18 -27.10 4.15
N ILE A 12 14.87 -26.56 3.15
CA ILE A 12 14.53 -25.27 2.53
C ILE A 12 13.71 -25.52 1.26
N PHE A 13 12.45 -25.09 1.28
CA PHE A 13 11.57 -25.12 0.12
C PHE A 13 11.55 -23.76 -0.60
N ARG A 14 11.51 -23.78 -1.93
CA ARG A 14 11.43 -22.58 -2.77
C ARG A 14 10.35 -22.73 -3.84
N SER A 15 9.95 -21.60 -4.41
CA SER A 15 9.06 -21.57 -5.57
C SER A 15 9.65 -22.39 -6.73
N LYS A 16 8.77 -22.94 -7.57
CA LYS A 16 9.18 -23.58 -8.84
C LYS A 16 9.50 -22.55 -9.93
N LEU A 17 9.05 -21.31 -9.76
CA LEU A 17 9.36 -20.20 -10.67
C LEU A 17 10.78 -19.70 -10.42
N PRO A 18 11.47 -19.21 -11.47
CA PRO A 18 12.78 -18.60 -11.30
C PRO A 18 12.68 -17.33 -10.46
N ASP A 19 13.78 -17.00 -9.80
CA ASP A 19 13.91 -15.71 -9.12
C ASP A 19 13.82 -14.57 -10.14
N ILE A 20 13.19 -13.47 -9.72
CA ILE A 20 13.06 -12.25 -10.51
C ILE A 20 13.76 -11.10 -9.80
N ASP A 21 14.20 -10.11 -10.57
CA ASP A 21 14.76 -8.89 -10.01
C ASP A 21 13.67 -8.03 -9.37
N ILE A 22 13.76 -7.85 -8.06
CA ILE A 22 12.84 -6.99 -7.29
C ILE A 22 13.60 -5.72 -6.90
N PRO A 23 13.15 -4.52 -7.31
CA PRO A 23 13.82 -3.27 -6.97
C PRO A 23 13.72 -3.01 -5.46
N LYS A 24 14.88 -2.93 -4.78
CA LYS A 24 14.95 -2.80 -3.31
C LYS A 24 14.98 -1.35 -2.80
N GLY A 25 15.21 -0.38 -3.69
CA GLY A 25 15.41 1.03 -3.33
C GLY A 25 14.26 1.96 -3.69
N LEU A 26 13.17 1.44 -4.26
CA LEU A 26 12.03 2.26 -4.69
C LEU A 26 11.02 2.42 -3.55
N PRO A 27 10.51 3.65 -3.31
CA PRO A 27 9.34 3.83 -2.47
C PRO A 27 8.14 3.04 -3.00
N LEU A 28 7.30 2.53 -2.10
CA LEU A 28 6.15 1.69 -2.47
C LEU A 28 5.25 2.34 -3.52
N HIS A 29 4.87 3.61 -3.32
CA HIS A 29 4.06 4.33 -4.30
C HIS A 29 4.78 4.42 -5.65
N SER A 30 6.09 4.66 -5.68
CA SER A 30 6.83 4.74 -6.95
C SER A 30 6.83 3.39 -7.70
N TYR A 31 6.99 2.28 -6.98
CA TYR A 31 6.93 0.94 -7.57
C TYR A 31 5.53 0.60 -8.09
N VAL A 32 4.49 0.84 -7.29
CA VAL A 32 3.09 0.58 -7.71
C VAL A 32 2.75 1.43 -8.93
N PHE A 33 3.11 2.72 -8.93
CA PHE A 33 2.80 3.66 -10.01
C PHE A 33 3.77 3.61 -11.21
N GLU A 34 4.81 2.76 -11.20
CA GLU A 34 5.91 2.78 -12.19
C GLU A 34 5.42 2.71 -13.64
N ASN A 35 4.40 1.88 -13.90
CA ASN A 35 3.86 1.65 -15.24
C ASN A 35 2.54 2.39 -15.51
N PHE A 36 2.07 3.24 -14.60
CA PHE A 36 0.73 3.85 -14.69
C PHE A 36 0.61 4.86 -15.82
N SER A 37 1.70 5.51 -16.22
CA SER A 37 1.74 6.41 -17.37
C SER A 37 1.32 5.74 -18.68
N LYS A 38 1.37 4.40 -18.75
CA LYS A 38 0.90 3.62 -19.90
C LYS A 38 -0.63 3.47 -19.94
N TYR A 39 -1.33 3.70 -18.83
CA TYR A 39 -2.77 3.46 -18.68
C TYR A 39 -3.53 4.56 -17.92
N PRO A 40 -3.29 5.86 -18.18
CA PRO A 40 -3.79 6.94 -17.33
C PRO A 40 -5.32 6.95 -17.20
N SER A 41 -6.03 6.65 -18.28
CA SER A 41 -7.51 6.70 -18.33
C SER A 41 -8.18 5.38 -17.95
N LYS A 42 -7.43 4.30 -17.63
CA LYS A 42 -8.07 3.04 -17.22
C LYS A 42 -8.63 3.18 -15.80
N PRO A 43 -9.82 2.59 -15.51
CA PRO A 43 -10.34 2.49 -14.16
C PRO A 43 -9.32 1.84 -13.20
N CYS A 44 -9.10 2.46 -12.05
CA CYS A 44 -8.19 1.99 -11.01
C CYS A 44 -8.95 1.60 -9.75
N LEU A 45 -9.76 2.51 -9.21
CA LEU A 45 -10.60 2.26 -8.04
C LEU A 45 -12.06 2.40 -8.45
N ILE A 46 -12.85 1.38 -8.13
CA ILE A 46 -14.29 1.35 -8.40
C ILE A 46 -14.97 1.13 -7.06
N ASN A 47 -15.79 2.08 -6.64
CA ASN A 47 -16.61 1.93 -5.45
C ASN A 47 -17.88 1.17 -5.81
N GLY A 48 -18.00 -0.06 -5.32
CA GLY A 48 -19.14 -0.92 -5.61
C GLY A 48 -20.47 -0.47 -4.98
N VAL A 49 -20.44 0.46 -4.02
CA VAL A 49 -21.65 0.92 -3.32
C VAL A 49 -22.36 2.05 -4.08
N ASN A 50 -21.60 3.04 -4.54
CA ASN A 50 -22.16 4.23 -5.20
C ASN A 50 -21.81 4.32 -6.70
N GLY A 51 -20.93 3.46 -7.20
CA GLY A 51 -20.51 3.43 -8.60
C GLY A 51 -19.40 4.43 -8.97
N ASP A 52 -18.80 5.12 -7.99
CA ASP A 52 -17.71 6.05 -8.27
C ASP A 52 -16.51 5.33 -8.89
N VAL A 53 -15.93 5.92 -9.94
CA VAL A 53 -14.77 5.39 -10.64
C VAL A 53 -13.66 6.42 -10.64
N TYR A 54 -12.48 6.01 -10.16
CA TYR A 54 -11.24 6.77 -10.23
C TYR A 54 -10.32 6.12 -11.24
N THR A 55 -9.86 6.88 -12.23
CA THR A 55 -8.84 6.40 -13.16
C THR A 55 -7.47 6.37 -12.50
N TYR A 56 -6.50 5.69 -13.12
CA TYR A 56 -5.12 5.68 -12.63
C TYR A 56 -4.52 7.08 -12.49
N ALA A 57 -4.83 8.00 -13.41
CA ALA A 57 -4.42 9.40 -13.32
C ALA A 57 -5.08 10.13 -12.15
N ASP A 58 -6.37 9.89 -11.90
CA ASP A 58 -7.09 10.51 -10.77
C ASP A 58 -6.48 10.08 -9.43
N VAL A 59 -6.12 8.80 -9.29
CA VAL A 59 -5.54 8.27 -8.07
C VAL A 59 -4.15 8.87 -7.81
N GLU A 60 -3.27 8.93 -8.81
CA GLU A 60 -1.92 9.51 -8.66
C GLU A 60 -1.98 10.99 -8.26
N LEU A 61 -2.80 11.77 -8.97
CA LEU A 61 -2.98 13.19 -8.69
C LEU A 61 -3.58 13.41 -7.29
N THR A 62 -4.61 12.63 -6.93
CA THR A 62 -5.31 12.78 -5.66
C THR A 62 -4.46 12.33 -4.48
N ALA A 63 -3.68 11.25 -4.62
CA ALA A 63 -2.73 10.82 -3.60
C ALA A 63 -1.66 11.89 -3.34
N ARG A 64 -1.10 12.53 -4.38
CA ARG A 64 -0.16 13.64 -4.22
C ARG A 64 -0.78 14.86 -3.54
N ARG A 65 -2.04 15.18 -3.87
CA ARG A 65 -2.81 16.23 -3.19
C ARG A 65 -3.03 15.89 -1.71
N ALA A 66 -3.37 14.65 -1.39
CA ALA A 66 -3.51 14.18 -0.02
C ALA A 66 -2.18 14.33 0.75
N ALA A 67 -1.04 13.98 0.15
CA ALA A 67 0.29 14.18 0.74
C ALA A 67 0.56 15.66 1.06
N SER A 68 0.20 16.57 0.14
CA SER A 68 0.30 18.01 0.38
C SER A 68 -0.63 18.48 1.50
N GLY A 69 -1.84 17.95 1.58
CA GLY A 69 -2.78 18.21 2.67
C GLY A 69 -2.25 17.77 4.02
N LEU A 70 -1.70 16.54 4.11
CA LEU A 70 -1.06 16.02 5.31
C LEU A 70 0.11 16.91 5.76
N ASN A 71 0.94 17.38 4.82
CA ASN A 71 2.02 18.32 5.15
C ASN A 71 1.49 19.64 5.74
N LYS A 72 0.38 20.17 5.20
CA LYS A 72 -0.26 21.38 5.73
C LYS A 72 -0.84 21.18 7.13
N LEU A 73 -1.23 19.95 7.48
CA LEU A 73 -1.66 19.56 8.81
C LEU A 73 -0.48 19.31 9.78
N GLY A 74 0.76 19.51 9.32
CA GLY A 74 1.96 19.38 10.14
C GLY A 74 2.60 17.99 10.12
N ILE A 75 2.00 17.02 9.42
CA ILE A 75 2.52 15.66 9.33
C ILE A 75 3.87 15.65 8.62
N GLN A 76 4.86 15.05 9.27
CA GLN A 76 6.22 14.89 8.79
C GLN A 76 6.49 13.47 8.30
N GLN A 77 7.66 13.31 7.67
CA GLN A 77 8.16 11.99 7.33
C GLN A 77 8.44 11.20 8.61
N GLY A 78 8.01 9.93 8.64
CA GLY A 78 8.13 9.05 9.80
C GLY A 78 6.96 9.12 10.79
N ASP A 79 6.09 10.13 10.69
CA ASP A 79 4.90 10.22 11.53
C ASP A 79 3.90 9.11 11.21
N VAL A 80 3.16 8.65 12.22
CA VAL A 80 2.16 7.59 12.10
C VAL A 80 0.77 8.19 11.95
N ILE A 81 0.04 7.78 10.91
CA ILE A 81 -1.34 8.15 10.65
C ILE A 81 -2.23 6.92 10.85
N MET A 82 -3.27 7.04 11.68
CA MET A 82 -4.28 6.00 11.84
C MET A 82 -5.42 6.21 10.84
N LEU A 83 -5.65 5.23 9.97
CA LEU A 83 -6.78 5.20 9.05
C LEU A 83 -7.89 4.31 9.62
N ILE A 84 -9.01 4.93 9.98
CA ILE A 84 -10.21 4.26 10.49
C ILE A 84 -11.32 4.49 9.48
N LEU A 85 -11.36 3.67 8.44
CA LEU A 85 -12.29 3.80 7.31
C LEU A 85 -12.77 2.42 6.87
N PRO A 86 -13.96 2.33 6.25
CA PRO A 86 -14.36 1.13 5.52
C PRO A 86 -13.46 0.93 4.28
N SER A 87 -13.58 -0.22 3.61
CA SER A 87 -12.92 -0.46 2.33
C SER A 87 -13.49 0.46 1.26
N SER A 88 -12.85 1.61 1.04
CA SER A 88 -13.30 2.64 0.10
C SER A 88 -12.14 3.25 -0.70
N PRO A 89 -12.42 3.99 -1.80
CA PRO A 89 -11.39 4.72 -2.53
C PRO A 89 -10.61 5.69 -1.64
N GLU A 90 -11.29 6.36 -0.69
CA GLU A 90 -10.68 7.31 0.24
C GLU A 90 -9.61 6.65 1.11
N PHE A 91 -9.82 5.40 1.53
CA PHE A 91 -8.81 4.63 2.27
C PHE A 91 -7.53 4.46 1.44
N VAL A 92 -7.66 4.07 0.16
CA VAL A 92 -6.52 3.88 -0.74
C VAL A 92 -5.81 5.21 -1.01
N LEU A 93 -6.57 6.27 -1.27
CA LEU A 93 -6.04 7.62 -1.52
C LEU A 93 -5.28 8.17 -0.30
N ALA A 94 -5.81 7.97 0.91
CA ALA A 94 -5.15 8.37 2.15
C ALA A 94 -3.87 7.55 2.39
N PHE A 95 -3.91 6.24 2.16
CA PHE A 95 -2.75 5.36 2.29
C PHE A 95 -1.61 5.76 1.34
N LEU A 96 -1.94 5.98 0.06
CA LEU A 96 -0.97 6.41 -0.94
C LEU A 96 -0.46 7.83 -0.68
N GLY A 97 -1.32 8.74 -0.24
CA GLY A 97 -0.93 10.09 0.17
C GLY A 97 0.05 10.09 1.34
N ALA A 98 -0.18 9.24 2.34
CA ALA A 98 0.76 9.03 3.44
C ALA A 98 2.10 8.48 2.94
N SER A 99 2.08 7.49 2.03
CA SER A 99 3.30 6.96 1.41
C SER A 99 4.07 8.03 0.63
N HIS A 100 3.39 8.89 -0.13
CA HIS A 100 4.01 10.03 -0.82
C HIS A 100 4.59 11.06 0.16
N ARG A 101 3.98 11.24 1.33
CA ARG A 101 4.50 12.13 2.38
C ARG A 101 5.72 11.53 3.10
N GLY A 102 5.93 10.23 2.98
CA GLY A 102 6.89 9.47 3.79
C GLY A 102 6.38 9.19 5.21
N ALA A 103 5.07 9.33 5.44
CA ALA A 103 4.43 8.95 6.68
C ALA A 103 4.11 7.45 6.70
N ILE A 104 3.92 6.91 7.91
CA ILE A 104 3.59 5.51 8.15
C ILE A 104 2.09 5.41 8.40
N THR A 105 1.44 4.42 7.81
CA THR A 105 0.01 4.17 8.01
C THR A 105 -0.20 2.98 8.93
N THR A 106 -1.00 3.16 9.96
CA THR A 106 -1.64 2.07 10.69
C THR A 106 -3.12 2.06 10.34
N ALA A 107 -3.69 0.90 10.07
CA ALA A 107 -5.04 0.78 9.55
C ALA A 107 -5.89 -0.12 10.43
N ALA A 108 -7.11 0.35 10.71
CA ALA A 108 -8.19 -0.47 11.24
C ALA A 108 -9.32 -0.43 10.21
N ILE A 109 -9.45 -1.51 9.43
CA ILE A 109 -10.50 -1.61 8.43
C ILE A 109 -11.82 -1.91 9.15
N LEU A 110 -12.77 -1.00 9.07
CA LEU A 110 -14.10 -1.21 9.61
C LEU A 110 -14.89 -2.11 8.67
N SER A 111 -15.26 -3.31 9.13
CA SER A 111 -16.23 -4.15 8.45
C SER A 111 -17.60 -3.44 8.47
N PRO A 112 -18.30 -3.33 7.32
CA PRO A 112 -19.66 -2.77 7.29
C PRO A 112 -20.64 -3.52 8.21
N LEU A 113 -20.36 -4.81 8.51
CA LEU A 113 -21.20 -5.64 9.36
C LEU A 113 -21.13 -5.28 10.86
N LEU A 114 -20.24 -4.38 11.27
CA LEU A 114 -20.18 -3.86 12.65
C LEU A 114 -21.05 -2.60 12.85
N GLN A 115 -21.79 -2.17 11.82
CA GLN A 115 -22.68 -1.00 11.86
C GLN A 115 -24.17 -1.38 11.95
N SER A 116 -24.50 -2.66 12.10
CA SER A 116 -25.87 -3.19 12.26
C SER A 116 -26.17 -3.66 13.67
#